data_AF-A0A2U3D959-F1
#
_entry.id   AF-A0A2U3D959-F1
#
_cell.length_a   1.000
_cell.length_b   1.000
_cell.length_c   1.000
_cell.angle_alpha   90.00
_cell.angle_beta   90.00
_cell.angle_gamma   90.00
#
_symmetry.space_group_name_H-M   'P 1'
#
loop_
_entity.id
_entity.type
_entity.pdbx_description
1 polymer ?
#
loop_
_entity_poly.entity_id
_entity_poly.type
_entity_poly.pdbx_seq_one_letter_code
_entity_poly.pdbx_strand_id
1 'polypeptide(L)'
;MERLILHSRFALFIFSISSYVLAVNGKVVSLYTNLDARGAIVLHALINWLLVSSGLLLGLGIGVSTANGAQQMLAVLLPQWPPKRVQSLLHSIAALVIVLAMSASVFWGLPALEFFVDHHPVLLFESDLLLYGMGLFTGVAWVILLQSYAWFGFFLSSIGMLMVITNVLSENAW
;
A
#
# COMPACT_ATOMS: atom_id res chain seq x y z
N MET A 1 -24.46 8.37 -13.39
CA MET A 1 -23.62 8.04 -12.21
C MET A 1 -22.34 7.33 -12.59
N GLU A 2 -22.38 6.33 -13.48
CA GLU A 2 -21.20 5.56 -13.92
C GLU A 2 -20.04 6.39 -14.51
N ARG A 3 -20.33 7.42 -15.32
CA ARG A 3 -19.28 8.29 -15.87
C ARG A 3 -18.47 8.99 -14.78
N LEU A 4 -19.11 9.49 -13.72
CA LEU A 4 -18.41 10.17 -12.60
C LEU A 4 -17.46 9.21 -11.86
N ILE A 5 -17.87 7.95 -11.70
CA ILE A 5 -17.07 6.90 -11.05
C ILE A 5 -15.83 6.57 -11.90
N LEU A 6 -15.98 6.50 -13.22
CA LEU A 6 -14.85 6.22 -14.12
C LEU A 6 -13.80 7.34 -14.09
N HIS A 7 -14.22 8.60 -14.10
CA HIS A 7 -13.32 9.76 -14.04
C HIS A 7 -12.57 9.80 -12.70
N SER A 8 -13.25 9.51 -11.59
CA SER A 8 -12.63 9.44 -10.27
C SER A 8 -11.57 8.34 -10.19
N ARG A 9 -11.82 7.15 -10.76
CA ARG A 9 -10.84 6.04 -10.78
C ARG A 9 -9.62 6.35 -11.64
N PHE A 10 -9.81 6.99 -12.78
CA PHE A 10 -8.70 7.43 -13.63
C PHE A 10 -7.85 8.50 -12.92
N ALA A 11 -8.49 9.44 -12.22
CA ALA A 11 -7.79 10.42 -11.42
C ALA A 11 -6.93 9.76 -10.30
N LEU A 12 -7.47 8.74 -9.61
CA LEU A 12 -6.71 7.97 -8.62
C LEU A 12 -5.49 7.28 -9.22
N PHE A 13 -5.66 6.67 -10.39
CA PHE A 13 -4.58 5.99 -11.10
C PHE A 13 -3.44 6.98 -11.44
N ILE A 14 -3.78 8.11 -12.05
CA ILE A 14 -2.81 9.14 -12.42
C ILE A 14 -2.14 9.73 -11.18
N PHE A 15 -2.91 10.03 -10.15
CA PHE A 15 -2.38 10.56 -8.90
C PHE A 15 -1.43 9.57 -8.22
N SER A 16 -1.80 8.29 -8.17
CA SER A 16 -0.96 7.22 -7.61
C SER A 16 0.38 7.08 -8.33
N ILE A 17 0.37 7.02 -9.67
CA ILE A 17 1.61 6.87 -10.43
C ILE A 17 2.48 8.13 -10.29
N SER A 18 1.86 9.31 -10.33
CA SER A 18 2.57 10.57 -10.18
C SER A 18 3.24 10.69 -8.80
N SER A 19 2.53 10.30 -7.73
CA SER A 19 3.06 10.30 -6.37
C SER A 19 4.16 9.27 -6.17
N TYR A 20 4.03 8.07 -6.75
CA TYR A 20 5.12 7.08 -6.78
C TYR A 20 6.37 7.62 -7.47
N VAL A 21 6.24 8.16 -8.69
CA VAL A 21 7.37 8.72 -9.46
C VAL A 21 8.05 9.88 -8.72
N LEU A 22 7.27 10.70 -8.01
CA LEU A 22 7.81 11.75 -7.16
C LEU A 22 8.58 11.18 -5.97
N ALA A 23 8.07 10.14 -5.30
CA ALA A 23 8.68 9.50 -4.15
C ALA A 23 10.03 8.85 -4.48
N VAL A 24 10.11 8.12 -5.61
CA VAL A 24 11.33 7.42 -6.04
C VAL A 24 12.27 8.29 -6.88
N ASN A 25 11.99 9.60 -6.98
CA ASN A 25 12.84 10.51 -7.75
C ASN A 25 14.23 10.63 -7.11
N GLY A 26 15.30 10.48 -7.89
CA GLY A 26 16.67 10.54 -7.37
C GLY A 26 17.01 11.80 -6.56
N LYS A 27 16.38 12.95 -6.84
CA LYS A 27 16.54 14.16 -6.03
C LYS A 27 15.89 14.03 -4.66
N VAL A 28 14.70 13.44 -4.59
CA VAL A 28 13.97 13.19 -3.34
C VAL A 28 14.72 12.15 -2.51
N VAL A 29 15.19 11.07 -3.15
CA VAL A 29 16.05 10.05 -2.53
C VAL A 29 17.31 10.66 -1.95
N SER A 30 18.02 11.48 -2.73
CA SER A 30 19.21 12.17 -2.23
C SER A 30 18.90 13.14 -1.08
N LEU A 31 17.69 13.73 -1.05
CA LEU A 31 17.31 14.68 -0.03
C LEU A 31 17.07 13.98 1.31
N TYR A 32 16.26 12.91 1.33
CA TYR A 32 15.97 12.23 2.60
C TYR A 32 17.19 11.47 3.13
N THR A 33 17.99 10.81 2.28
CA THR A 33 19.22 10.14 2.73
C THR A 33 20.24 11.09 3.37
N ASN A 34 20.37 12.31 2.83
CA ASN A 34 21.22 13.35 3.42
C ASN A 34 20.68 13.87 4.77
N LEU A 35 19.36 13.87 4.96
CA LEU A 35 18.72 14.26 6.21
C LEU A 35 18.82 13.13 7.25
N ASP A 36 18.66 11.88 6.84
CA ASP A 36 18.82 10.69 7.69
C ASP A 36 20.25 10.60 8.23
N ALA A 37 21.26 10.88 7.40
CA ALA A 37 22.65 10.98 7.84
C ALA A 37 22.90 12.08 8.89
N ARG A 38 21.97 13.03 9.05
CA ARG A 38 21.97 14.08 10.07
C ARG A 38 21.01 13.80 11.24
N GLY A 39 20.43 12.60 11.30
CA GLY A 39 19.48 12.17 12.32
C GLY A 39 18.03 12.58 12.07
N ALA A 40 17.69 13.11 10.90
CA ALA A 40 16.34 13.60 10.58
C ALA A 40 15.50 12.58 9.78
N ILE A 41 15.15 11.46 10.43
CA ILE A 41 14.45 10.30 9.85
C ILE A 41 12.97 10.52 9.45
N VAL A 42 12.39 11.67 9.82
CA VAL A 42 10.97 11.98 9.59
C VAL A 42 10.64 11.98 8.10
N LEU A 43 11.53 12.53 7.25
CA LEU A 43 11.24 12.64 5.83
C LEU A 43 11.21 11.26 5.16
N HIS A 44 12.14 10.38 5.52
CA HIS A 44 12.16 9.00 5.04
C HIS A 44 10.85 8.29 5.39
N ALA A 45 10.43 8.36 6.65
CA ALA A 45 9.18 7.77 7.11
C ALA A 45 7.95 8.31 6.33
N LEU A 46 7.92 9.61 6.03
CA LEU A 46 6.86 10.23 5.21
C LEU A 46 6.89 9.74 3.74
N ILE A 47 8.08 9.49 3.17
CA ILE A 47 8.21 8.90 1.83
C ILE A 47 7.68 7.46 1.81
N ASN A 48 8.00 6.66 2.83
CA ASN A 48 7.45 5.31 2.97
C ASN A 48 5.93 5.33 3.08
N TRP A 49 5.38 6.26 3.87
CA TRP A 49 3.93 6.49 3.93
C TRP A 49 3.34 6.89 2.58
N LEU A 50 4.01 7.79 1.86
CA LEU A 50 3.57 8.22 0.54
C LEU A 50 3.56 7.04 -0.45
N LEU A 51 4.60 6.19 -0.47
CA LEU A 51 4.68 5.01 -1.35
C LEU A 51 3.52 4.05 -1.11
N VAL A 52 3.28 3.66 0.15
CA VAL A 52 2.16 2.76 0.50
C VAL A 52 0.81 3.41 0.17
N SER A 53 0.63 4.69 0.49
CA SER A 53 -0.60 5.43 0.19
C SER A 53 -0.84 5.53 -1.32
N SER A 54 0.20 5.77 -2.09
CA SER A 54 0.17 5.80 -3.56
C SER A 54 -0.31 4.45 -4.08
N GLY A 55 0.30 3.36 -3.62
CA GLY A 55 -0.13 2.00 -3.95
C GLY A 55 -1.59 1.77 -3.62
N LEU A 56 -2.02 2.16 -2.42
CA LEU A 56 -3.41 2.01 -1.96
C LEU A 56 -4.39 2.71 -2.89
N LEU A 57 -4.09 3.94 -3.31
CA LEU A 57 -4.91 4.70 -4.26
C LEU A 57 -5.00 4.00 -5.62
N LEU A 58 -3.91 3.41 -6.11
CA LEU A 58 -3.95 2.57 -7.32
C LEU A 58 -4.88 1.37 -7.10
N GLY A 59 -4.71 0.66 -5.99
CA GLY A 59 -5.53 -0.49 -5.61
C GLY A 59 -7.01 -0.16 -5.53
N LEU A 60 -7.37 1.01 -4.98
CA LEU A 60 -8.75 1.52 -4.98
C LEU A 60 -9.25 1.84 -6.40
N GLY A 61 -8.40 2.44 -7.23
CA GLY A 61 -8.72 2.79 -8.61
C GLY A 61 -9.06 1.57 -9.48
N ILE A 62 -8.28 0.49 -9.36
CA ILE A 62 -8.45 -0.74 -10.14
C ILE A 62 -9.22 -1.85 -9.41
N GLY A 63 -9.55 -1.64 -8.13
CA GLY A 63 -9.98 -2.70 -7.22
C GLY A 63 -11.27 -3.39 -7.63
N VAL A 64 -12.24 -2.67 -8.22
CA VAL A 64 -13.50 -3.30 -8.68
C VAL A 64 -13.26 -4.24 -9.85
N SER A 65 -12.47 -3.82 -10.84
CA SER A 65 -12.12 -4.69 -11.98
C SER A 65 -11.34 -5.92 -11.51
N THR A 66 -10.41 -5.71 -10.57
CA THR A 66 -9.61 -6.79 -9.97
C THR A 66 -10.47 -7.75 -9.16
N ALA A 67 -11.39 -7.25 -8.33
CA ALA A 67 -12.31 -8.06 -7.54
C ALA A 67 -13.24 -8.91 -8.42
N ASN A 68 -13.79 -8.31 -9.49
CA ASN A 68 -14.63 -9.02 -10.45
C ASN A 68 -13.84 -10.13 -11.17
N GLY A 69 -12.61 -9.82 -11.61
CA GLY A 69 -11.73 -10.81 -12.23
C GLY A 69 -11.36 -11.95 -11.27
N ALA A 70 -11.01 -11.63 -10.02
CA ALA A 70 -10.71 -12.62 -8.99
C ALA A 70 -11.92 -13.52 -8.69
N GLN A 71 -13.12 -12.94 -8.60
CA GLN A 71 -14.34 -13.70 -8.40
C GLN A 71 -14.63 -14.65 -9.57
N GLN A 72 -14.47 -14.18 -10.82
CA GLN A 72 -14.63 -15.02 -12.01
C GLN A 72 -13.59 -16.15 -12.04
N MET A 73 -12.33 -15.83 -11.75
CA MET A 73 -11.26 -16.83 -11.68
C MET A 73 -11.56 -17.90 -10.63
N LEU A 74 -11.96 -17.51 -9.42
CA LEU A 74 -12.35 -18.47 -8.38
C LEU A 74 -13.58 -19.30 -8.77
N ALA A 75 -14.56 -18.72 -9.46
CA ALA A 75 -15.71 -19.46 -9.94
C ALA A 75 -15.35 -20.50 -11.00
N VAL A 76 -14.35 -20.22 -11.85
CA VAL A 76 -13.81 -21.18 -12.83
C VAL A 76 -12.99 -22.28 -12.15
N LEU A 77 -12.19 -21.92 -11.14
CA LEU A 77 -11.35 -22.87 -10.39
C LEU A 77 -12.15 -23.76 -9.44
N LEU A 78 -13.27 -23.28 -8.92
CA LEU A 78 -14.12 -23.96 -7.93
C LEU A 78 -15.58 -24.03 -8.41
N PRO A 79 -15.87 -24.65 -9.57
CA PRO A 79 -17.19 -24.61 -10.21
C PRO A 79 -18.29 -25.27 -9.37
N GLN A 80 -17.92 -26.22 -8.51
CA GLN A 80 -18.83 -26.90 -7.60
C GLN A 80 -19.18 -26.10 -6.34
N TRP A 81 -18.52 -24.96 -6.09
CA TRP A 81 -18.81 -24.14 -4.92
C TRP A 81 -19.97 -23.18 -5.20
N PRO A 82 -20.93 -23.02 -4.27
CA PRO A 82 -21.98 -22.04 -4.44
C PRO A 82 -21.39 -20.62 -4.41
N PRO A 83 -21.96 -19.64 -5.14
CA PRO A 83 -21.40 -18.29 -5.26
C PRO A 83 -21.12 -17.61 -3.91
N LYS A 84 -21.97 -17.85 -2.90
CA LYS A 84 -21.77 -17.34 -1.54
C LYS A 84 -20.47 -17.82 -0.90
N ARG A 85 -20.07 -19.07 -1.15
CA ARG A 85 -18.84 -19.65 -0.59
C ARG A 85 -17.59 -19.12 -1.29
N VAL A 86 -17.65 -18.94 -2.61
CA VAL A 86 -16.59 -18.27 -3.39
C VAL A 86 -16.40 -16.83 -2.90
N GLN A 87 -17.49 -16.10 -2.71
CA GLN A 87 -17.44 -14.74 -2.18
C GLN A 87 -16.84 -14.70 -0.76
N SER A 88 -17.24 -15.62 0.13
CA SER A 88 -16.67 -15.70 1.47
C SER A 88 -15.17 -15.99 1.44
N LEU A 89 -14.70 -16.88 0.56
CA LEU A 89 -13.27 -17.14 0.39
C LEU A 89 -12.53 -15.88 -0.05
N LEU A 90 -13.08 -15.14 -1.01
CA LEU A 90 -12.48 -13.90 -1.50
C LEU A 90 -12.35 -12.85 -0.38
N HIS A 91 -13.35 -12.74 0.50
CA HIS A 91 -13.26 -11.88 1.68
C HIS A 91 -12.18 -12.35 2.67
N SER A 92 -12.07 -13.66 2.92
CA SER A 92 -11.00 -14.19 3.77
C SER A 92 -9.61 -13.93 3.21
N ILE A 93 -9.43 -14.08 1.89
CA ILE A 93 -8.16 -13.76 1.21
C ILE A 93 -7.86 -12.27 1.35
N ALA A 94 -8.84 -11.39 1.12
CA ALA A 94 -8.66 -9.95 1.27
C ALA A 94 -8.29 -9.56 2.70
N ALA A 95 -8.95 -10.14 3.71
CA ALA A 95 -8.61 -9.91 5.11
C ALA A 95 -7.17 -10.37 5.42
N LEU A 96 -6.78 -11.55 4.92
CA LEU A 96 -5.41 -12.05 5.08
C LEU A 96 -4.38 -11.13 4.44
N VAL A 97 -4.65 -10.61 3.23
CA VAL A 97 -3.78 -9.66 2.55
C VAL A 97 -3.56 -8.40 3.39
N ILE A 98 -4.62 -7.85 3.99
CA ILE A 98 -4.50 -6.67 4.87
C ILE A 98 -3.65 -7.00 6.10
N VAL A 99 -3.91 -8.14 6.76
CA VAL A 99 -3.13 -8.58 7.92
C VAL A 99 -1.66 -8.78 7.56
N LEU A 100 -1.37 -9.41 6.43
CA LEU A 100 0.00 -9.62 5.97
C LEU A 100 0.68 -8.29 5.65
N ALA A 101 0.00 -7.37 4.96
CA ALA A 101 0.54 -6.04 4.66
C ALA A 101 0.84 -5.25 5.95
N MET A 102 -0.05 -5.32 6.95
CA MET A 102 0.18 -4.71 8.27
C MET A 102 1.27 -5.42 9.07
N SER A 103 1.46 -6.73 8.91
CA SER A 103 2.56 -7.44 9.57
C SER A 103 3.91 -7.10 8.93
N ALA A 104 3.92 -6.84 7.62
CA ALA A 104 5.13 -6.51 6.90
C ALA A 104 5.70 -5.14 7.33
N SER A 105 4.87 -4.21 7.80
CA SER A 105 5.36 -2.94 8.36
C SER A 105 6.20 -3.12 9.62
N VAL A 106 6.05 -4.23 10.36
CA VAL A 106 6.90 -4.54 11.51
C VAL A 106 8.35 -4.76 11.09
N PHE A 107 8.58 -5.41 9.93
CA PHE A 107 9.94 -5.61 9.43
C PHE A 107 10.61 -4.29 9.04
N TRP A 108 9.83 -3.35 8.50
CA TRP A 108 10.30 -2.00 8.19
C TRP A 108 10.59 -1.14 9.43
N GLY A 109 10.16 -1.55 10.61
CA GLY A 109 10.53 -0.91 11.88
C GLY A 109 11.88 -1.39 12.44
N LEU A 110 12.57 -2.34 11.78
CA LEU A 110 13.87 -2.84 12.24
C LEU A 110 15.01 -1.96 11.69
N PRO A 111 15.74 -1.19 12.52
CA PRO A 111 16.75 -0.26 12.04
C PRO A 111 17.88 -0.92 11.25
N ALA A 112 18.22 -2.17 11.61
CA ALA A 112 19.25 -2.94 10.93
C ALA A 112 18.86 -3.34 9.49
N LEU A 113 17.58 -3.64 9.25
CA LEU A 113 17.08 -3.97 7.91
C LEU A 113 17.02 -2.71 7.05
N GLU A 114 16.52 -1.61 7.61
CA GLU A 114 16.43 -0.31 6.95
C GLU A 114 17.82 0.18 6.51
N PHE A 115 18.79 0.21 7.43
CA PHE A 115 20.17 0.58 7.13
C PHE A 115 20.79 -0.31 6.04
N PHE A 116 20.51 -1.61 6.06
CA PHE A 116 21.01 -2.54 5.04
C PHE A 116 20.41 -2.21 3.66
N VAL A 117 19.10 -2.00 3.57
CA VAL A 117 18.41 -1.66 2.32
C VAL A 117 18.92 -0.33 1.76
N ASP A 118 19.13 0.68 2.60
CA ASP A 118 19.60 2.01 2.19
C ASP A 118 20.97 2.01 1.53
N HIS A 119 21.85 1.10 1.94
CA HIS A 119 23.21 0.99 1.38
C HIS A 119 23.26 0.20 0.07
N HIS A 120 22.15 -0.39 -0.36
CA HIS A 120 22.09 -1.23 -1.56
C HIS A 120 21.05 -0.68 -2.55
N PRO A 121 21.46 0.10 -3.57
CA PRO A 121 20.55 0.80 -4.47
C PRO A 121 19.52 -0.09 -5.17
N VAL A 122 19.89 -1.34 -5.50
CA VAL A 122 18.98 -2.32 -6.12
C VAL A 122 17.92 -2.76 -5.12
N LEU A 123 18.31 -3.04 -3.87
CA LEU A 123 17.37 -3.43 -2.82
C LEU A 123 16.45 -2.28 -2.41
N LEU A 124 16.95 -1.04 -2.41
CA LEU A 124 16.13 0.15 -2.17
C LEU A 124 15.02 0.30 -3.24
N PHE A 125 15.36 0.08 -4.51
CA PHE A 125 14.35 0.09 -5.56
C PHE A 125 13.32 -1.06 -5.40
N GLU A 126 13.79 -2.26 -5.05
CA GLU A 126 12.90 -3.40 -4.80
C GLU A 126 12.00 -3.15 -3.58
N SER A 127 12.52 -2.54 -2.51
CA SER A 127 11.73 -2.18 -1.33
C SER A 127 10.68 -1.13 -1.64
N ASP A 128 11.01 -0.10 -2.42
CA ASP A 128 10.05 0.92 -2.84
C ASP A 128 8.91 0.31 -3.65
N LEU A 129 9.26 -0.61 -4.56
CA LEU A 129 8.28 -1.35 -5.36
C LEU A 129 7.42 -2.28 -4.48
N LEU A 130 8.01 -2.92 -3.48
CA LEU A 130 7.29 -3.76 -2.52
C LEU A 130 6.32 -2.93 -1.67
N LEU A 131 6.73 -1.76 -1.16
CA LEU A 131 5.86 -0.85 -0.41
C LEU A 131 4.69 -0.36 -1.27
N TYR A 132 4.97 0.03 -2.52
CA TYR A 132 3.92 0.41 -3.48
C TYR A 132 2.98 -0.76 -3.78
N GLY A 133 3.52 -1.97 -4.01
CA GLY A 133 2.77 -3.19 -4.25
C GLY A 133 1.89 -3.59 -3.06
N MET A 134 2.43 -3.52 -1.83
CA MET A 134 1.68 -3.75 -0.60
C MET A 134 0.49 -2.80 -0.48
N GLY A 135 0.71 -1.51 -0.78
CA GLY A 135 -0.36 -0.52 -0.87
C GLY A 135 -1.43 -0.95 -1.87
N LEU A 136 -1.04 -1.32 -3.09
CA LEU A 136 -1.94 -1.78 -4.14
C LEU A 136 -2.81 -2.95 -3.69
N PHE A 137 -2.20 -4.02 -3.18
CA PHE A 137 -2.94 -5.19 -2.73
C PHE A 137 -3.88 -4.87 -1.56
N THR A 138 -3.44 -4.01 -0.64
CA THR A 138 -4.28 -3.52 0.48
C THR A 138 -5.47 -2.72 -0.03
N GLY A 139 -5.28 -1.84 -1.02
CA GLY A 139 -6.36 -1.08 -1.65
C GLY A 139 -7.39 -1.97 -2.33
N VAL A 140 -6.93 -2.98 -3.09
CA VAL A 140 -7.83 -3.98 -3.70
C VAL A 140 -8.58 -4.77 -2.63
N ALA A 141 -7.90 -5.19 -1.57
CA ALA A 141 -8.50 -5.92 -0.46
C ALA A 141 -9.60 -5.09 0.24
N TRP A 142 -9.39 -3.79 0.45
CA TRP A 142 -10.43 -2.90 0.97
C TRP A 142 -11.63 -2.78 0.05
N VAL A 143 -11.43 -2.77 -1.28
CA VAL A 143 -12.54 -2.80 -2.25
C VAL A 143 -13.33 -4.11 -2.14
N ILE A 144 -12.66 -5.24 -1.99
CA ILE A 144 -13.31 -6.54 -1.82
C ILE A 144 -14.16 -6.56 -0.54
N LEU A 145 -13.61 -6.08 0.58
CA LEU A 145 -14.27 -6.14 1.89
C LEU A 145 -15.38 -5.10 2.07
N LEU A 146 -15.16 -3.86 1.65
CA LEU A 146 -16.01 -2.71 1.99
C LEU A 146 -16.78 -2.14 0.79
N GLN A 147 -16.48 -2.57 -0.43
CA GLN A 147 -17.17 -2.14 -1.65
C GLN A 147 -17.24 -0.60 -1.79
N SER A 148 -18.44 -0.01 -1.69
CA SER A 148 -18.65 1.45 -1.78
C SER A 148 -17.95 2.24 -0.67
N TYR A 149 -17.62 1.58 0.44
CA TYR A 149 -16.96 2.17 1.61
C TYR A 149 -15.45 1.93 1.64
N ALA A 150 -14.84 1.43 0.55
CA ALA A 150 -13.42 1.12 0.49
C ALA A 150 -12.50 2.32 0.83
N TRP A 151 -12.97 3.55 0.59
CA TRP A 151 -12.28 4.78 0.98
C TRP A 151 -12.03 4.88 2.49
N PHE A 152 -12.89 4.31 3.34
CA PHE A 152 -12.62 4.23 4.79
C PHE A 152 -11.38 3.39 5.09
N GLY A 153 -11.12 2.35 4.28
CA GLY A 153 -9.90 1.55 4.36
C GLY A 153 -8.63 2.36 4.11
N PHE A 154 -8.67 3.34 3.19
CA PHE A 154 -7.56 4.28 2.97
C PHE A 154 -7.25 5.11 4.22
N PHE A 155 -8.27 5.71 4.82
CA PHE A 155 -8.09 6.50 6.04
C PHE A 155 -7.58 5.65 7.20
N LEU A 156 -8.15 4.46 7.40
CA LEU A 156 -7.72 3.55 8.47
C LEU A 156 -6.26 3.12 8.29
N SER A 157 -5.87 2.73 7.07
CA SER A 157 -4.49 2.32 6.76
C SER A 157 -3.51 3.49 6.93
N SER A 158 -3.91 4.68 6.48
CA SER A 158 -3.09 5.89 6.61
C SER A 158 -2.87 6.29 8.08
N ILE A 159 -3.93 6.26 8.89
CA ILE A 159 -3.84 6.56 10.33
C ILE A 159 -2.95 5.53 11.02
N GLY A 160 -3.15 4.23 10.75
CA GLY A 160 -2.32 3.18 11.33
C GLY A 160 -0.84 3.36 10.99
N MET A 161 -0.52 3.73 9.76
CA MET A 161 0.86 3.97 9.34
C MET A 161 1.45 5.23 10.00
N LEU A 162 0.69 6.32 10.11
CA LEU A 162 1.14 7.51 10.83
C LEU A 162 1.37 7.24 12.33
N MET A 163 0.56 6.39 12.96
CA MET A 163 0.79 5.95 14.33
C MET A 163 2.10 5.18 14.48
N VAL A 164 2.40 4.27 13.55
CA VAL A 164 3.69 3.54 13.53
C VAL A 164 4.86 4.51 13.36
N ILE A 165 4.76 5.45 12.41
CA ILE A 165 5.79 6.49 12.22
C ILE A 165 6.00 7.30 13.49
N THR A 166 4.91 7.74 14.13
CA THR A 166 4.99 8.52 15.37
C THR A 166 5.65 7.71 16.49
N ASN A 167 5.37 6.41 16.58
CA ASN A 167 6.00 5.54 17.58
C ASN A 167 7.50 5.39 17.34
N VAL A 168 7.90 5.09 16.10
CA VAL A 168 9.32 4.97 15.71
C VAL A 168 10.07 6.29 15.95
N LEU A 169 9.45 7.43 15.66
CA LEU A 169 10.03 8.74 15.96
C LEU A 169 10.21 8.97 17.46
N SER A 170 9.24 8.55 18.29
CA SER A 170 9.33 8.70 19.74
C SER A 170 10.41 7.82 20.37
N GLU A 171 10.66 6.64 19.80
CA GLU A 171 11.68 5.68 20.27
C GLU A 171 13.11 6.06 19.86
N ASN A 172 13.28 6.93 18.86
CA ASN A 172 14.60 7.39 18.37
C ASN A 172 14.90 8.86 18.72
N ALA A 173 14.08 9.51 19.55
CA ALA A 173 14.20 10.93 19.91
C ALA A 173 15.26 11.25 20.99
N TRP A 174 16.24 10.37 21.23
CA TRP A 174 17.26 10.51 22.29
C TRP A 174 18.69 10.45 21.73
#